data_AF-A0AA36KD10-F1
#
_entry.id   AF-A0AA36KD10-F1
#
_cell.length_a   1.000
_cell.length_b   1.000
_cell.length_c   1.000
_cell.angle_alpha   90.00
_cell.angle_beta   90.00
_cell.angle_gamma   90.00
#
_symmetry.space_group_name_H-M   'P 1'
#
loop_
_entity.id
_entity.type
_entity.pdbx_description
1 polymer ?
#
loop_
_entity_poly.entity_id
_entity_poly.type
_entity_poly.pdbx_seq_one_letter_code
_entity_poly.pdbx_strand_id
1 'polypeptide(L)' 'MFVYFTDGTCINDSEIYGVKAKHEQNKYVVEVTIKPTHVLTTTVSVQFKKEVFDDPNLANQYLNHNFNMPPYF' A
#
# COMPACT_ATOMS: atom_id res chain seq x y z
N MET A 1 10.62 4.47 8.04
CA MET A 1 10.26 3.05 8.30
C MET A 1 10.08 2.35 6.96
N PHE A 2 10.39 1.06 6.82
CA PHE A 2 10.14 0.35 5.56
C PHE A 2 8.80 -0.38 5.62
N VAL A 3 8.04 -0.29 4.53
CA VAL A 3 6.81 -1.05 4.32
C VAL A 3 7.14 -2.20 3.39
N TYR A 4 6.87 -3.42 3.84
CA TYR A 4 7.16 -4.65 3.12
C TYR A 4 5.91 -5.17 2.42
N PHE A 5 6.03 -5.45 1.13
CA PHE A 5 4.98 -6.04 0.29
C PHE A 5 5.16 -7.55 0.22
N THR A 6 4.06 -8.28 0.00
CA THR A 6 4.09 -9.75 -0.12
C THR A 6 4.90 -10.25 -1.30
N ASP A 7 5.13 -9.42 -2.32
CA ASP A 7 6.02 -9.73 -3.45
C ASP A 7 7.52 -9.62 -3.12
N GLY A 8 7.88 -9.38 -1.86
CA GLY A 8 9.25 -9.33 -1.37
C GLY A 8 9.94 -7.99 -1.56
N THR A 9 9.24 -6.99 -2.11
CA THR A 9 9.76 -5.63 -2.20
C THR A 9 9.49 -4.85 -0.92
N CYS A 10 10.27 -3.78 -0.71
CA CYS A 10 9.97 -2.80 0.33
C CYS A 10 10.14 -1.39 -0.21
N ILE A 11 9.41 -0.45 0.37
CA ILE A 11 9.55 0.98 0.09
C ILE A 11 9.71 1.75 1.40
N ASN A 12 10.39 2.88 1.33
CA ASN A 12 10.48 3.77 2.48
C ASN A 12 9.13 4.46 2.69
N ASP A 13 8.67 4.56 3.93
CA ASP A 13 7.42 5.26 4.29
C ASP A 13 7.41 6.72 3.79
N SER A 14 8.57 7.37 3.75
CA SER A 14 8.74 8.72 3.21
C SER A 14 8.35 8.84 1.74
N GLU A 15 8.42 7.73 0.99
CA GLU A 15 8.05 7.65 -0.42
C GLU A 15 6.56 7.34 -0.61
N ILE A 16 5.80 7.10 0.46
CA ILE A 16 4.37 6.85 0.37
C ILE A 16 3.62 8.17 0.28
N TYR A 17 2.79 8.31 -0.75
CA TYR A 17 1.88 9.43 -0.92
C TYR A 17 0.56 9.20 -0.19
N GLY A 18 0.05 7.97 -0.23
CA GLY A 18 -1.21 7.62 0.44
C GLY A 18 -1.49 6.13 0.43
N VAL A 19 -2.42 5.71 1.27
CA VAL A 19 -2.87 4.32 1.39
C VAL A 19 -4.40 4.30 1.33
N LYS A 20 -4.94 3.37 0.55
CA LYS A 20 -6.38 3.18 0.40
C LYS A 20 -6.73 1.71 0.60
N ALA A 21 -7.68 1.45 1.48
CA ALA A 21 -8.27 0.14 1.70
C ALA A 21 -9.61 0.05 0.96
N LYS A 22 -9.87 -1.04 0.24
CA LYS A 22 -11.12 -1.27 -0.51
C LYS A 22 -11.42 -2.76 -0.69
N HIS A 23 -12.70 -3.09 -0.78
CA HIS A 23 -13.14 -4.46 -1.08
C HIS A 23 -13.42 -4.57 -2.59
N GLU A 24 -12.72 -5.46 -3.28
CA GLU A 24 -12.84 -5.68 -4.72
C GLU A 24 -12.94 -7.20 -4.99
N GLN A 25 -13.96 -7.64 -5.74
CA GLN A 25 -14.10 -9.04 -6.19
C GLN A 25 -13.98 -10.10 -5.06
N ASN A 26 -14.60 -9.86 -3.90
CA ASN A 26 -14.50 -10.71 -2.69
C ASN A 26 -13.09 -10.80 -2.09
N LYS A 27 -12.25 -9.81 -2.35
CA LYS A 27 -10.91 -9.66 -1.77
C LYS A 27 -10.77 -8.33 -1.04
N TYR A 28 -9.90 -8.31 -0.04
CA TYR A 28 -9.55 -7.11 0.72
C TYR A 28 -8.26 -6.55 0.13
N VAL A 29 -8.33 -5.36 -0.45
CA VAL A 29 -7.23 -4.77 -1.22
C VAL A 29 -6.71 -3.51 -0.53
N VAL A 30 -5.42 -3.49 -0.23
CA VAL A 30 -4.70 -2.32 0.25
C VAL A 30 -3.86 -1.77 -0.90
N GLU A 31 -4.24 -0.60 -1.40
CA GLU A 31 -3.58 0.11 -2.48
C GLU A 31 -2.69 1.21 -1.90
N VAL A 32 -1.38 1.08 -2.10
CA VAL A 32 -0.35 2.02 -1.66
C VAL A 32 0.06 2.87 -2.85
N THR A 33 -0.17 4.17 -2.73
CA THR A 33 0.23 5.18 -3.72
C THR A 33 1.62 5.66 -3.36
N ILE A 34 2.56 5.50 -4.28
CA ILE A 34 3.97 5.86 -4.11
C ILE A 34 4.19 7.22 -4.78
N LYS A 35 4.88 8.11 -4.07
CA LYS A 35 5.34 9.39 -4.59
C LYS A 35 6.14 9.11 -5.86
N PRO A 36 5.94 9.91 -6.92
CA PRO A 36 6.84 9.86 -8.05
C PRO A 36 8.25 10.16 -7.55
N THR A 37 9.17 9.24 -7.82
CA THR A 37 10.59 9.40 -7.46
C THR A 37 11.13 10.67 -8.13
N HIS A 38 12.21 11.24 -7.59
CA HIS A 38 12.90 12.44 -8.10
C HIS A 38 13.55 12.24 -9.50
N VAL A 39 12.82 11.69 -10.45
CA VAL A 39 13.26 11.50 -11.82
C VAL A 39 12.90 12.76 -12.60
N LEU A 40 13.89 13.38 -13.22
CA LEU A 40 13.76 14.53 -14.13
C LEU A 40 13.05 14.13 -15.45
N THR A 41 11.99 13.33 -15.37
CA THR A 41 11.20 12.91 -16.53
C THR A 41 9.92 13.73 -16.57
N THR A 42 9.56 14.22 -17.76
CA THR A 42 8.35 15.02 -18.02
C THR A 42 7.04 14.28 -17.72
N THR A 43 7.11 12.97 -17.46
CA THR A 43 5.96 12.14 -17.13
C THR A 43 6.08 11.66 -15.68
N VAL A 44 5.50 12.42 -14.77
CA VAL A 44 5.40 12.09 -13.35
C VAL A 44 4.30 11.03 -13.18
N SER A 45 4.63 9.77 -13.43
CA SER A 45 3.67 8.67 -13.25
C SER A 45 3.61 8.28 -11.77
N VAL A 46 2.46 8.53 -11.14
CA VAL A 46 2.15 7.99 -9.81
C VAL A 46 2.17 6.47 -9.90
N GLN A 47 2.95 5.82 -9.03
CA GLN A 47 3.02 4.36 -8.97
C GLN A 47 2.07 3.86 -7.89
N PHE A 48 1.43 2.72 -8.16
CA PHE A 48 0.55 2.05 -7.22
C PHE A 48 1.06 0.63 -6.97
N LYS A 49 1.13 0.24 -5.71
CA LYS A 49 1.25 -1.17 -5.31
C LYS A 49 -0.02 -1.63 -4.63
N LYS A 50 -0.36 -2.90 -4.82
CA LYS A 50 -1.55 -3.51 -4.24
C LYS A 50 -1.14 -4.73 -3.44
N GLU A 51 -1.65 -4.80 -2.24
CA GLU A 51 -1.67 -6.01 -1.44
C GLU A 51 -3.09 -6.55 -1.42
N VAL A 52 -3.25 -7.84 -1.72
CA VAL A 52 -4.56 -8.49 -1.84
C VAL A 52 -4.62 -9.60 -0.80
N PHE A 53 -5.69 -9.59 -0.01
CA PHE A 53 -5.90 -10.54 1.07
C PHE A 53 -7.24 -11.25 0.91
N ASP A 54 -7.26 -12.51 1.36
CA ASP A 54 -8.46 -13.34 1.42
C ASP A 54 -9.17 -13.24 2.78
N ASP A 55 -8.47 -12.76 3.81
CA ASP A 55 -8.96 -12.63 5.18
C ASP A 55 -8.92 -11.14 5.61
N PRO A 56 -10.04 -10.58 6.12
CA PRO A 56 -10.09 -9.18 6.55
C PRO A 56 -9.18 -8.91 7.76
N ASN A 57 -8.97 -9.89 8.64
CA ASN A 57 -8.09 -9.74 9.80
C ASN A 57 -6.64 -9.56 9.37
N LEU A 58 -6.19 -10.32 8.36
CA LEU A 58 -4.83 -10.16 7.81
C LEU A 58 -4.67 -8.79 7.14
N ALA A 59 -5.67 -8.33 6.40
CA ALA A 59 -5.67 -7.01 5.79
C ALA A 59 -5.64 -5.88 6.85
N ASN A 60 -6.42 -6.02 7.93
CA ASN A 60 -6.43 -5.07 9.04
C ASN A 60 -5.11 -5.08 9.84
N GLN A 61 -4.53 -6.25 10.05
CA GLN A 61 -3.20 -6.37 10.66
C GLN A 61 -2.13 -5.71 9.80
N TYR A 62 -2.18 -5.91 8.47
CA TYR A 62 -1.27 -5.26 7.53
C TYR A 62 -1.39 -3.73 7.59
N LEU A 63 -2.63 -3.21 7.59
CA LEU A 63 -2.92 -1.78 7.72
C LEU A 63 -2.38 -1.17 9.02
N ASN A 64 -2.61 -1.86 10.13
CA ASN A 64 -2.17 -1.39 11.44
C ASN A 64 -0.64 -1.45 11.58
N HIS A 65 -0.03 -2.57 11.19
CA HIS A 65 1.41 -2.78 11.34
C HIS A 65 2.24 -1.81 10.48
N ASN A 66 1.84 -1.61 9.22
CA ASN A 66 2.64 -0.83 8.27
C ASN A 66 2.28 0.66 8.24
N PHE A 67 1.04 1.02 8.57
CA PHE A 67 0.55 2.40 8.41
C PHE A 67 -0.10 2.98 9.66
N ASN A 68 -0.14 2.22 10.77
CA ASN A 68 -0.83 2.60 12.00
C ASN A 68 -2.30 3.01 11.76
N MET A 69 -2.92 2.42 10.74
CA MET A 69 -4.32 2.67 10.42
C MET A 69 -5.24 1.84 11.32
N PRO A 70 -6.41 2.36 11.70
CA PRO A 70 -7.43 1.57 12.37
C PRO A 70 -7.98 0.48 11.42
N PRO A 71 -8.59 -0.59 11.97
CA PRO A 71 -9.29 -1.59 11.17
C PRO A 71 -10.32 -0.93 10.24
N TYR A 72 -10.38 -1.39 9.00
CA TYR A 72 -11.28 -0.89 7.97
C TYR A 72 -12.16 -2.00 7.35
N PHE A 73 -11.61 -3.22 7.24
CA PHE A 73 -12.28 -4.37 6.63
C PHE A 73 -13.07 -5.22 7.63
#